data_AF-A0A1H2WNT3-F1
#
_entry.id   AF-A0A1H2WNT3-F1
#
_cell.length_a   1.000
_cell.length_b   1.000
_cell.length_c   1.000
_cell.angle_alpha   90.00
_cell.angle_beta   90.00
_cell.angle_gamma   90.00
#
_symmetry.space_group_name_H-M   'P 1'
#
loop_
_entity.id
_entity.type
_entity.pdbx_description
1 polymer ?
#
loop_
_entity_poly.entity_id
_entity_poly.type
_entity_poly.pdbx_seq_one_letter_code
_entity_poly.pdbx_strand_id
1 'polypeptide(L)'
;MMEAKQKALLKHFSSVLRKKALNESSINEPIDPVILRFLSRKELIEIIKNKFENSIPKDLQLLELENEELLAIIGDEMYIISYITSNWVQVAQTEKEVVPITKKSNTKKNEKTTPISKQTKSS
;
A
#
# COMPACT_ATOMS: atom_id res chain seq x y z
N MET A 1 13.16 -10.70 -1.75
CA MET A 1 13.98 -10.23 -2.90
C MET A 1 13.19 -9.10 -3.55
N MET A 2 13.79 -7.93 -3.81
CA MET A 2 13.04 -6.78 -4.34
C MET A 2 12.51 -7.06 -5.76
N GLU A 3 11.22 -6.83 -5.99
CA GLU A 3 10.58 -7.15 -7.28
C GLU A 3 11.11 -6.30 -8.43
N ALA A 4 11.03 -6.82 -9.67
CA ALA A 4 11.54 -6.13 -10.86
C ALA A 4 10.88 -4.76 -11.08
N LYS A 5 9.57 -4.65 -10.85
CA LYS A 5 8.81 -3.39 -10.89
C LYS A 5 9.38 -2.37 -9.91
N GLN A 6 9.63 -2.78 -8.66
CA GLN A 6 10.14 -1.91 -7.61
C GLN A 6 11.55 -1.40 -7.92
N LYS A 7 12.43 -2.25 -8.47
CA LYS A 7 13.78 -1.84 -8.90
C LYS A 7 13.73 -0.82 -10.04
N ALA A 8 12.83 -1.02 -11.02
CA ALA A 8 12.66 -0.08 -12.13
C ALA A 8 12.16 1.29 -11.64
N LEU A 9 11.17 1.29 -10.74
CA LEU A 9 10.68 2.51 -10.09
C LEU A 9 11.77 3.23 -9.29
N LEU A 10 12.57 2.51 -8.51
CA LEU A 10 13.68 3.11 -7.77
C LEU A 10 14.73 3.74 -8.69
N LYS A 11 15.06 3.08 -9.81
CA LYS A 11 15.96 3.64 -10.81
C LYS A 11 15.39 4.94 -11.39
N HIS A 12 14.11 4.93 -11.75
CA HIS A 12 13.41 6.12 -12.22
C HIS A 12 13.46 7.26 -11.19
N PHE A 13 13.00 6.99 -9.96
CA PHE A 13 12.98 7.97 -8.87
C PHE A 13 14.36 8.52 -8.53
N SER A 14 15.41 7.69 -8.57
CA SER A 14 16.78 8.18 -8.33
C SER A 14 17.24 9.18 -9.39
N SER A 15 16.81 9.02 -10.65
CA SER A 15 17.08 9.96 -11.73
C SER A 15 16.35 11.29 -11.49
N VAL A 16 15.07 11.22 -11.16
CA VAL A 16 14.22 12.39 -10.86
C VAL A 16 14.78 13.20 -9.69
N LEU A 17 15.11 12.52 -8.58
CA LEU A 17 15.66 13.15 -7.39
C LEU A 17 17.03 13.79 -7.67
N ARG A 18 17.88 13.13 -8.48
CA ARG A 18 19.18 13.67 -8.88
C ARG A 18 19.02 14.93 -9.73
N LYS A 19 18.16 14.91 -10.75
CA LYS A 19 17.88 16.10 -11.58
C LYS A 19 17.40 17.28 -10.74
N LYS A 20 16.46 17.04 -9.82
CA LYS A 20 15.96 18.07 -8.88
C LYS A 20 17.08 18.61 -7.98
N ALA A 21 17.93 17.75 -7.44
CA ALA A 21 19.04 18.15 -6.57
C ALA A 21 20.13 18.97 -7.30
N LEU A 22 20.29 18.76 -8.61
CA LEU A 22 21.21 19.50 -9.46
C LEU A 22 20.58 20.75 -10.08
N ASN A 23 19.32 21.07 -9.75
CA ASN A 23 18.53 22.13 -10.40
C ASN A 23 18.45 21.99 -11.94
N GLU A 24 18.58 20.75 -12.45
CA GLU A 24 18.45 20.43 -13.87
C GLU A 24 16.99 20.29 -14.31
N SER A 25 16.06 20.21 -13.35
CA SER A 25 14.63 20.22 -13.58
C SER A 25 14.07 21.63 -13.65
N SER A 26 13.32 21.95 -14.70
CA SER A 26 12.55 23.19 -14.76
C SER A 26 11.44 23.18 -13.70
N ILE A 27 11.08 24.37 -13.21
CA ILE A 27 9.86 24.56 -12.43
C ILE A 27 8.71 24.17 -13.38
N ASN A 28 8.04 23.06 -13.09
CA ASN A 28 7.01 22.40 -13.92
C ASN A 28 7.52 21.49 -15.07
N GLU A 29 8.67 20.81 -14.91
CA GLU A 29 9.03 19.68 -15.80
C GLU A 29 7.87 18.65 -15.80
N PRO A 30 7.30 18.30 -16.97
CA PRO A 30 6.22 17.33 -17.04
C PRO A 30 6.69 15.96 -16.59
N ILE A 31 5.78 15.19 -15.99
CA ILE A 31 6.06 13.82 -15.56
C ILE A 31 6.38 12.95 -16.78
N ASP A 32 7.46 12.15 -16.69
CA ASP A 32 7.81 11.19 -17.73
C ASP A 32 6.69 10.14 -17.90
N PRO A 33 6.02 10.06 -19.07
CA PRO A 33 4.92 9.12 -19.31
C PRO A 33 5.32 7.64 -19.15
N VAL A 34 6.62 7.31 -19.19
CA VAL A 34 7.13 5.97 -18.91
C VAL A 34 6.65 5.46 -17.54
N ILE A 35 6.38 6.35 -16.58
CA ILE A 35 5.88 5.99 -15.26
C ILE A 35 4.54 5.24 -15.30
N LEU A 36 3.70 5.49 -16.32
CA LEU A 36 2.40 4.83 -16.49
C LEU A 36 2.53 3.32 -16.68
N ARG A 37 3.68 2.83 -17.16
CA ARG A 37 3.96 1.38 -17.28
C ARG A 37 4.03 0.68 -15.92
N PHE A 38 4.22 1.45 -14.85
CA PHE A 38 4.38 0.94 -13.49
C PHE A 38 3.19 1.28 -12.58
N LEU A 39 2.28 2.14 -13.00
CA LEU A 39 1.15 2.58 -12.17
C LEU A 39 -0.17 2.05 -12.73
N SER A 40 -0.97 1.46 -11.86
CA SER A 40 -2.37 1.15 -12.15
C SER A 40 -3.22 2.41 -12.09
N ARG A 41 -4.36 2.40 -12.79
CA ARG A 41 -5.36 3.47 -12.69
C ARG A 41 -5.79 3.76 -11.25
N LYS A 42 -5.92 2.71 -10.43
CA LYS A 42 -6.23 2.82 -9.00
C LYS A 42 -5.16 3.62 -8.26
N GLU A 43 -3.88 3.30 -8.48
CA GLU A 43 -2.76 4.04 -7.89
C GLU A 43 -2.77 5.51 -8.33
N LEU A 44 -3.01 5.82 -9.61
CA LEU A 44 -3.13 7.20 -10.09
C LEU A 44 -4.23 7.98 -9.35
N ILE A 45 -5.43 7.39 -9.23
CA ILE A 45 -6.54 8.01 -8.52
C ILE A 45 -6.21 8.22 -7.03
N GLU A 46 -5.55 7.26 -6.38
CA GLU A 46 -5.16 7.39 -4.98
C GLU A 46 -4.08 8.47 -4.77
N ILE A 47 -3.13 8.60 -5.69
CA ILE A 47 -2.13 9.69 -5.67
C ILE A 47 -2.84 11.06 -5.77
N ILE A 48 -3.82 11.18 -6.68
CA ILE A 48 -4.61 12.42 -6.82
C ILE A 48 -5.41 12.71 -5.55
N LYS A 49 -6.06 11.70 -4.96
CA LYS A 49 -6.78 11.86 -3.69
C LYS A 49 -5.85 12.36 -2.58
N ASN A 50 -4.66 11.79 -2.46
CA ASN A 50 -3.68 12.20 -1.46
C ASN A 50 -3.17 13.63 -1.71
N LYS A 51 -2.95 14.01 -2.97
CA LYS A 51 -2.56 15.38 -3.35
C LYS A 51 -3.60 16.42 -2.91
N PHE A 52 -4.88 16.09 -3.00
CA PHE A 52 -5.98 16.99 -2.61
C PHE A 52 -6.51 16.74 -1.19
N GLU A 53 -5.80 16.00 -0.33
CA GLU A 53 -6.24 15.67 1.03
C GLU A 53 -7.67 15.09 1.08
N ASN A 54 -8.03 14.26 0.10
CA ASN A 54 -9.37 13.72 -0.15
C ASN A 54 -10.46 14.74 -0.50
N SER A 55 -10.12 16.02 -0.64
CA SER A 55 -10.99 17.12 -1.06
C SER A 55 -10.85 17.38 -2.56
N ILE A 56 -11.16 16.37 -3.37
CA ILE A 56 -11.12 16.51 -4.84
C ILE A 56 -12.17 17.53 -5.28
N PRO A 57 -11.82 18.52 -6.12
CA PRO A 57 -12.79 19.45 -6.68
C PRO A 57 -13.93 18.70 -7.38
N LYS A 58 -15.18 19.11 -7.15
CA LYS A 58 -16.37 18.43 -7.70
C LYS A 58 -16.38 18.40 -9.24
N ASP A 59 -15.70 19.35 -9.86
CA ASP A 59 -15.57 19.48 -11.31
C ASP A 59 -14.58 18.47 -11.90
N LEU A 60 -13.81 17.77 -11.06
CA LEU A 60 -12.80 16.81 -11.48
C LEU A 60 -13.37 15.38 -11.47
N GLN A 61 -14.01 14.99 -12.57
CA GLN A 61 -14.58 13.65 -12.75
C GLN A 61 -13.48 12.62 -13.09
N LEU A 62 -12.70 12.22 -12.07
CA LEU A 62 -11.54 11.31 -12.22
C LEU A 62 -11.85 9.98 -12.91
N LEU A 63 -13.10 9.52 -12.86
CA LEU A 63 -13.50 8.25 -13.48
C LEU A 63 -13.57 8.35 -15.01
N GLU A 64 -13.78 9.55 -15.55
CA GLU A 64 -13.96 9.80 -16.97
C GLU A 64 -12.64 10.14 -17.69
N LEU A 65 -11.56 10.38 -16.92
CA LEU A 65 -10.26 10.80 -17.45
C LEU A 65 -9.38 9.62 -17.83
N GLU A 66 -8.64 9.71 -18.93
CA GLU A 66 -7.62 8.74 -19.31
C GLU A 66 -6.38 8.79 -18.38
N ASN A 67 -5.56 7.76 -18.41
CA ASN A 67 -4.41 7.65 -17.49
C ASN A 67 -3.40 8.80 -17.65
N GLU A 68 -3.23 9.29 -18.88
CA GLU A 68 -2.40 10.45 -19.21
C GLU A 68 -2.96 11.74 -18.62
N GLU A 69 -4.29 11.91 -18.62
CA GLU A 69 -4.97 13.06 -18.01
C GLU A 69 -4.87 13.01 -16.48
N LEU A 70 -5.02 11.82 -15.90
CA LEU A 70 -4.76 11.60 -14.48
C LEU A 70 -3.31 11.95 -14.11
N LEU A 71 -2.35 11.59 -14.97
CA LEU A 71 -0.94 11.94 -14.77
C LEU A 71 -0.70 13.45 -14.82
N ALA A 72 -1.34 14.14 -15.76
CA ALA A 72 -1.28 15.59 -15.88
C ALA A 72 -1.83 16.29 -14.63
N ILE A 73 -2.90 15.75 -14.03
CA ILE A 73 -3.46 16.26 -12.77
C ILE A 73 -2.48 16.10 -11.61
N ILE A 74 -1.70 15.02 -11.56
CA ILE A 74 -0.67 14.82 -10.54
C ILE A 74 0.38 15.94 -10.64
N GLY A 75 0.89 16.21 -11.84
CA GLY A 75 1.70 17.38 -12.18
C GLY A 75 3.16 17.37 -11.69
N ASP A 76 3.48 16.72 -10.57
CA ASP A 76 4.87 16.54 -10.08
C ASP A 76 5.10 15.10 -9.64
N GLU A 77 6.20 14.51 -10.09
CA GLU A 77 6.65 13.16 -9.72
C GLU A 77 6.88 13.00 -8.21
N MET A 78 7.11 14.09 -7.47
CA MET A 78 7.24 14.02 -6.01
C MET A 78 5.98 13.48 -5.32
N TYR A 79 4.79 13.74 -5.86
CA TYR A 79 3.55 13.15 -5.33
C TYR A 79 3.52 11.63 -5.55
N ILE A 80 4.01 11.15 -6.69
CA ILE A 80 4.13 9.74 -7.00
C ILE A 80 5.15 9.07 -6.07
N ILE A 81 6.34 9.67 -5.94
CA ILE A 81 7.42 9.17 -5.07
C ILE A 81 6.92 9.06 -3.63
N SER A 82 6.28 10.12 -3.11
CA SER A 82 5.75 10.15 -1.75
C SER A 82 4.74 9.03 -1.50
N TYR A 83 3.77 8.85 -2.40
CA TYR A 83 2.75 7.81 -2.29
C TYR A 83 3.35 6.40 -2.34
N ILE A 84 4.18 6.11 -3.34
CA ILE A 84 4.75 4.77 -3.55
C ILE A 84 5.66 4.36 -2.39
N THR A 85 6.53 5.28 -1.93
CA THR A 85 7.43 5.01 -0.81
C THR A 85 6.66 4.83 0.50
N SER A 86 5.61 5.61 0.74
CA SER A 86 4.73 5.45 1.89
C SER A 86 4.05 4.08 1.92
N ASN A 87 3.54 3.63 0.76
CA ASN A 87 2.94 2.30 0.63
C ASN A 87 3.95 1.18 0.91
N TRP A 88 5.18 1.28 0.39
CA TRP A 88 6.22 0.28 0.68
C TRP A 88 6.58 0.22 2.16
N VAL A 89 6.63 1.36 2.84
CA VAL A 89 6.87 1.41 4.29
C VAL A 89 5.74 0.72 5.05
N GLN A 90 4.48 0.98 4.70
CA GLN A 90 3.33 0.35 5.34
C GLN A 90 3.33 -1.16 5.15
N VAL A 91 3.57 -1.65 3.93
CA VAL A 91 3.68 -3.09 3.64
C VAL A 91 4.80 -3.74 4.48
N ALA A 92 5.97 -3.09 4.54
CA ALA A 92 7.10 -3.59 5.32
C ALA A 92 6.87 -3.58 6.84
N GLN A 93 5.94 -2.76 7.35
CA GLN A 93 5.52 -2.77 8.76
C GLN A 93 4.54 -3.91 9.04
N THR A 94 3.54 -4.09 8.17
CA THR A 94 2.53 -5.17 8.30
C THR A 94 3.17 -6.56 8.25
N GLU A 95 4.21 -6.76 7.44
CA GLU A 95 4.96 -8.02 7.37
C GLU A 95 5.73 -8.37 8.67
N LYS A 96 6.06 -7.38 9.50
CA LYS A 96 6.82 -7.59 10.75
C LYS A 96 5.93 -7.99 11.93
N GLU A 97 4.62 -7.75 11.85
CA GLU A 97 3.70 -7.91 12.99
C GLU A 97 3.09 -9.32 13.11
N VAL A 98 3.31 -10.20 12.12
CA VAL A 98 2.75 -11.56 12.10
C VAL A 98 3.69 -12.57 12.78
N VAL A 99 3.93 -12.41 14.08
CA VAL A 99 4.45 -13.50 14.93
C VAL A 99 3.24 -14.21 15.55
N PRO A 100 2.94 -15.48 15.21
CA PRO A 100 1.84 -16.18 15.85
C PRO A 100 2.17 -16.43 17.31
N ILE A 101 1.43 -15.78 18.22
CA ILE A 101 1.40 -16.16 19.63
C ILE A 101 0.71 -17.53 19.70
N THR A 102 1.48 -18.61 19.69
CA THR A 102 1.00 -19.95 20.03
C THR A 102 0.66 -20.01 21.51
N LYS A 103 -0.53 -19.51 21.88
CA LYS A 103 -1.23 -19.97 23.08
C LYS A 103 -1.82 -21.34 22.75
N LYS A 104 -1.11 -22.42 23.08
CA LYS A 104 -1.76 -23.72 23.32
C LYS A 104 -1.50 -24.17 24.75
N SER A 105 -2.60 -24.09 25.48
CA SER A 105 -2.88 -24.60 26.81
C SER A 105 -2.39 -26.04 27.00
N ASN A 106 -1.72 -26.27 28.13
CA ASN A 106 -1.60 -27.58 28.74
C ASN A 106 -2.98 -28.13 29.07
N THR A 107 -3.46 -29.11 28.31
CA THR A 107 -4.53 -30.01 28.77
C THR A 107 -3.95 -31.40 28.86
N LYS A 108 -3.55 -31.79 30.08
CA LYS A 108 -3.13 -33.15 30.41
C LYS A 108 -4.30 -34.11 30.17
N LYS A 109 -4.06 -35.06 29.28
CA LYS A 109 -4.79 -36.31 29.10
C LYS A 109 -4.63 -37.16 30.36
N ASN A 110 -5.71 -37.64 30.96
CA ASN A 110 -5.66 -38.84 31.80
C ASN A 110 -6.90 -39.71 31.54
N GLU A 111 -6.63 -40.99 31.31
CA GLU A 111 -7.55 -42.03 30.88
C GLU A 111 -8.35 -42.66 32.03
N LYS A 112 -9.54 -43.18 31.66
CA LYS A 112 -10.27 -44.37 32.17
C LYS A 112 -10.55 -44.50 33.68
N THR A 113 -11.85 -44.57 34.02
CA THR A 113 -12.51 -45.84 34.45
C THR A 113 -14.04 -45.69 34.62
N THR A 114 -14.76 -46.53 33.87
CA THR A 114 -15.99 -47.32 34.21
C THR A 114 -17.30 -46.64 34.70
N PRO A 115 -18.49 -47.17 34.34
CA PRO A 115 -19.77 -46.47 34.37
C PRO A 115 -20.68 -46.87 35.55
N ILE A 116 -21.88 -46.27 35.56
CA ILE A 116 -23.17 -46.73 36.13
C ILE A 116 -23.73 -46.00 37.37
N SER A 117 -25.00 -45.58 37.17
CA SER A 117 -26.14 -45.58 38.11
C SER A 117 -26.53 -44.30 38.87
N LYS A 118 -27.61 -43.71 38.32
CA LYS A 118 -28.89 -43.36 38.98
C LYS A 118 -28.97 -42.13 39.90
N GLN A 119 -30.11 -41.45 39.68
CA GLN A 119 -31.01 -40.85 40.67
C GLN A 119 -30.51 -39.57 41.35
N THR A 120 -31.28 -38.52 41.61
CA THR A 120 -32.63 -38.01 41.25
C THR A 120 -32.73 -36.65 41.98
N LYS A 121 -33.53 -35.71 41.46
CA LYS A 121 -34.36 -34.71 42.18
C LYS A 121 -33.64 -33.76 43.17
N SER A 122 -33.56 -32.48 42.84
CA SER A 122 -34.56 -31.43 43.17
C SER A 122 -34.69 -31.12 44.67
N SER A 123 -34.19 -29.98 45.10
CA SER A 123 -34.99 -28.79 45.49
C SER A 123 -34.06 -27.62 45.71
#